data_AF-S4NZ69-F1
#
_entry.id   AF-S4NZ69-F1
#
_cell.length_a   1.000
_cell.length_b   1.000
_cell.length_c   1.000
_cell.angle_alpha   90.00
_cell.angle_beta   90.00
_cell.angle_gamma   90.00
#
_symmetry.space_group_name_H-M   'P 1'
#
loop_
_entity.id
_entity.type
_entity.pdbx_description
1 polymer ?
#
loop_
_entity_poly.entity_id
_entity_poly.type
_entity_poly.pdbx_seq_one_letter_code
_entity_poly.pdbx_strand_id
1 'polypeptide(L)'
;MRVPVRPNGLARIKQAFTQEIFTEQVVTSHAVKVPVTGNLNSNITGYLPVHCIHQLLKSRAFSKHKVPIKNWIYRQICNCTAPLHPVMPALVEVYVNSILVINNKGTNEYFNKPIAE
;
A
#
# COMPACT_ATOMS: atom_id res chain seq x y z
N MET A 1 17.34 -16.99 -9.82
CA MET A 1 17.06 -18.40 -10.16
C MET A 1 15.63 -18.49 -10.69
N ARG A 2 15.39 -18.98 -11.92
CA ARG A 2 14.04 -19.20 -12.47
C ARG A 2 13.81 -20.70 -12.59
N VAL A 3 13.09 -21.29 -11.65
CA VAL A 3 12.69 -22.69 -11.69
C VAL A 3 11.24 -22.75 -12.19
N PRO A 4 10.94 -23.48 -13.29
CA PRO A 4 9.58 -23.61 -13.77
C PRO A 4 8.76 -24.51 -12.82
N VAL A 5 7.65 -23.99 -12.32
CA VAL A 5 6.75 -24.71 -11.40
C VAL A 5 5.38 -24.86 -12.05
N ARG A 6 4.74 -26.03 -11.91
CA ARG A 6 3.39 -26.27 -12.45
C ARG A 6 2.36 -25.36 -11.77
N PRO A 7 1.69 -24.46 -12.50
CA PRO A 7 0.90 -23.38 -11.90
C PRO A 7 -0.36 -23.87 -11.17
N ASN A 8 -0.98 -24.95 -11.63
CA ASN A 8 -2.33 -25.32 -11.19
C ASN A 8 -2.36 -26.03 -9.82
N GLY A 9 -1.31 -26.79 -9.47
CA GLY A 9 -1.26 -27.50 -8.18
C GLY A 9 -1.00 -26.57 -6.99
N LEU A 10 -0.19 -25.53 -7.20
CA LEU A 10 0.15 -24.55 -6.16
C LEU A 10 -0.84 -23.40 -6.04
N ALA A 11 -1.64 -23.12 -7.08
CA ALA A 11 -2.61 -22.03 -7.08
C ALA A 11 -3.65 -22.17 -5.96
N ARG A 12 -4.19 -23.38 -5.74
CA ARG A 12 -5.18 -23.63 -4.66
C ARG A 12 -4.57 -23.42 -3.27
N ILE A 13 -3.37 -23.95 -3.02
CA ILE A 13 -2.68 -23.79 -1.74
C ILE A 13 -2.39 -22.31 -1.48
N LYS A 14 -1.87 -21.60 -2.50
CA LYS A 14 -1.65 -20.16 -2.43
C LYS A 14 -2.94 -19.42 -2.11
N GLN A 15 -4.04 -19.75 -2.80
CA GLN A 15 -5.32 -19.10 -2.59
C GLN A 15 -5.84 -19.31 -1.16
N ALA A 16 -5.89 -20.55 -0.68
CA ALA A 16 -6.32 -20.86 0.69
C ALA A 16 -5.48 -20.07 1.72
N PHE A 17 -4.15 -20.05 1.55
CA PHE A 17 -3.26 -19.31 2.45
C PHE A 17 -3.52 -17.80 2.44
N THR A 18 -3.68 -17.20 1.26
CA THR A 18 -3.89 -15.74 1.12
C THR A 18 -5.31 -15.27 1.41
N GLN A 19 -6.31 -16.15 1.34
CA GLN A 19 -7.72 -15.77 1.55
C GLN A 19 -8.22 -16.15 2.94
N GLU A 20 -7.70 -17.23 3.54
CA GLU A 20 -8.18 -17.75 4.83
C GLU A 20 -7.26 -17.37 6.00
N ILE A 21 -5.94 -17.36 5.78
CA ILE A 21 -4.95 -17.11 6.85
C ILE A 21 -4.48 -15.65 6.83
N PHE A 22 -4.00 -15.18 5.68
CA PHE A 22 -3.51 -13.80 5.51
C PHE A 22 -4.54 -12.92 4.81
N THR A 23 -5.68 -12.73 5.45
CA THR A 23 -6.78 -11.93 4.91
C THR A 23 -6.35 -10.49 4.62
N GLU A 24 -7.03 -9.86 3.66
CA GLU A 24 -6.79 -8.46 3.27
C GLU A 24 -6.80 -7.51 4.48
N GLN A 25 -7.71 -7.73 5.43
CA GLN A 25 -7.83 -6.92 6.64
C GLN A 25 -6.58 -7.03 7.53
N VAL A 26 -6.06 -8.25 7.73
CA VAL A 26 -4.85 -8.48 8.55
C VAL A 26 -3.64 -7.83 7.89
N VAL A 27 -3.49 -8.02 6.58
CA VAL A 27 -2.39 -7.42 5.80
C VAL A 27 -2.44 -5.89 5.87
N THR A 28 -3.62 -5.30 5.66
CA THR A 28 -3.81 -3.84 5.72
C THR A 28 -3.50 -3.27 7.10
N SER A 29 -3.93 -3.96 8.16
CA SER A 29 -3.68 -3.56 9.54
C SER A 29 -2.21 -3.68 9.93
N HIS A 30 -1.47 -4.61 9.32
CA HIS A 30 -0.04 -4.76 9.53
C HIS A 30 0.76 -3.73 8.73
N ALA A 31 0.30 -3.37 7.53
CA ALA A 31 1.00 -2.46 6.62
C ALA A 31 1.32 -1.10 7.25
N VAL A 32 0.44 -0.54 8.08
CA VAL A 32 0.68 0.73 8.79
C VAL A 32 1.74 0.65 9.90
N LYS A 33 2.05 -0.57 10.37
CA LYS A 33 3.04 -0.82 11.43
C LYS A 33 4.45 -1.02 10.87
N VAL A 34 4.57 -1.29 9.57
CA VAL A 34 5.85 -1.46 8.90
C VAL A 34 6.60 -0.13 8.90
N PRO A 35 7.89 -0.09 9.27
CA PRO A 35 8.65 1.15 9.25
C PRO A 35 8.78 1.71 7.83
N VAL A 36 8.87 3.04 7.75
CA VAL A 36 9.16 3.73 6.48
C VAL A 36 10.58 3.40 6.01
N THR A 37 10.79 3.47 4.70
CA THR A 37 12.14 3.30 4.11
C THR A 37 12.88 4.63 4.25
N GLY A 38 13.92 4.64 5.10
CA GLY A 38 14.81 5.78 5.27
C GLY A 38 15.67 6.03 4.04
N ASN A 39 15.97 7.30 3.76
CA ASN A 39 16.78 7.75 2.61
C ASN A 39 16.34 7.14 1.28
N LEU A 40 15.02 7.02 1.07
CA LEU A 40 14.49 6.42 -0.15
C LEU A 40 14.92 7.25 -1.37
N ASN A 41 15.57 6.60 -2.33
CA ASN A 41 16.01 7.20 -3.60
C ASN A 41 15.92 6.19 -4.75
N SER A 42 16.11 6.64 -5.98
CA SER A 42 15.98 5.83 -7.21
C SER A 42 16.98 4.68 -7.34
N ASN A 43 18.07 4.67 -6.56
CA ASN A 43 19.10 3.64 -6.64
C ASN A 43 18.75 2.40 -5.79
N ILE A 44 17.78 2.51 -4.88
CA ILE A 44 17.35 1.39 -4.04
C ILE A 44 16.48 0.45 -4.88
N THR A 45 16.96 -0.76 -5.08
CA THR A 45 16.25 -1.81 -5.83
C THR A 45 15.60 -2.81 -4.87
N GLY A 46 14.57 -3.51 -5.35
CA GLY A 46 13.86 -4.54 -4.61
C GLY A 46 12.44 -4.17 -4.21
N TYR A 47 11.77 -5.07 -3.50
CA TYR A 47 10.38 -4.90 -3.06
C TYR A 47 10.34 -4.17 -1.72
N LEU A 48 10.29 -2.85 -1.80
CA LEU A 48 10.22 -1.96 -0.63
C LEU A 48 8.78 -1.84 -0.09
N PRO A 49 8.61 -1.52 1.21
CA PRO A 49 7.30 -1.26 1.82
C PRO A 49 6.40 -0.31 1.01
N VAL A 50 7.00 0.70 0.36
CA VAL A 50 6.30 1.69 -0.47
C VAL A 50 5.51 1.04 -1.61
N HIS A 51 6.02 -0.03 -2.21
CA HIS A 51 5.32 -0.77 -3.26
C HIS A 51 4.08 -1.48 -2.73
N CYS A 52 4.18 -2.03 -1.51
CA CYS A 52 3.05 -2.68 -0.85
C CYS A 52 1.96 -1.65 -0.52
N ILE A 53 2.32 -0.50 0.06
CA ILE A 53 1.37 0.57 0.36
C ILE A 53 0.71 1.10 -0.91
N HIS A 54 1.47 1.32 -1.97
CA HIS A 54 0.93 1.72 -3.27
C HIS A 54 -0.11 0.71 -3.79
N GLN A 55 0.20 -0.58 -3.73
CA GLN A 55 -0.72 -1.64 -4.18
C GLN A 55 -2.00 -1.72 -3.31
N LEU A 56 -1.87 -1.61 -1.98
CA LEU A 56 -3.01 -1.62 -1.06
C LEU A 56 -3.91 -0.38 -1.20
N LEU A 57 -3.32 0.78 -1.50
CA LEU A 57 -4.07 1.99 -1.83
C LEU A 57 -4.81 1.83 -3.17
N LYS A 58 -4.15 1.25 -4.18
CA LYS A 58 -4.76 0.98 -5.48
C LYS A 58 -5.96 0.03 -5.36
N SER A 59 -5.91 -0.97 -4.47
CA SER A 59 -7.03 -1.87 -4.18
C SER A 59 -8.06 -1.29 -3.21
N ARG A 60 -7.87 -0.05 -2.73
CA ARG A 60 -8.72 0.64 -1.74
C ARG A 60 -8.83 -0.09 -0.39
N ALA A 61 -7.85 -0.92 -0.03
CA ALA A 61 -7.88 -1.74 1.17
C ALA A 61 -7.95 -0.89 2.46
N PHE A 62 -7.22 0.22 2.52
CA PHE A 62 -7.22 1.13 3.68
C PHE A 62 -8.59 1.77 3.93
N SER A 63 -9.28 2.22 2.88
CA SER A 63 -10.62 2.79 3.00
C SER A 63 -11.66 1.71 3.34
N LYS A 64 -11.56 0.53 2.71
CA LYS A 64 -12.45 -0.61 2.93
C LYS A 64 -12.40 -1.10 4.39
N HIS A 65 -11.20 -1.19 4.96
CA HIS A 65 -10.99 -1.71 6.31
C HIS A 65 -10.84 -0.62 7.38
N LYS A 66 -11.07 0.66 7.02
CA LYS A 66 -10.99 1.80 7.94
C LYS A 66 -9.63 1.85 8.70
N VAL A 67 -8.53 1.72 7.96
CA VAL A 67 -7.16 1.72 8.51
C VAL A 67 -6.43 3.02 8.14
N PRO A 68 -5.90 3.79 9.11
CA PRO A 68 -5.38 5.13 8.85
C PRO A 68 -3.94 5.06 8.32
N ILE A 69 -3.73 5.49 7.07
CA ILE A 69 -2.42 5.44 6.41
C ILE A 69 -1.71 6.80 6.29
N LYS A 70 -2.44 7.90 6.54
CA LYS A 70 -1.94 9.29 6.43
C LYS A 70 -0.55 9.50 7.06
N ASN A 71 -0.40 9.12 8.33
CA ASN A 71 0.85 9.36 9.07
C ASN A 71 2.03 8.60 8.49
N TRP A 72 1.79 7.41 7.96
CA TRP A 72 2.82 6.60 7.33
C TRP A 72 3.30 7.26 6.03
N ILE A 73 2.37 7.71 5.19
CA ILE A 73 2.69 8.37 3.91
C ILE A 73 3.46 9.67 4.15
N TYR A 74 3.02 10.49 5.11
CA TYR A 74 3.74 11.70 5.50
C TYR A 74 5.18 11.38 5.91
N ARG A 75 5.37 10.43 6.84
CA ARG A 75 6.71 10.00 7.27
C ARG A 75 7.55 9.47 6.11
N GLN A 76 6.96 8.73 5.17
CA GLN A 76 7.68 8.21 4.01
C GLN A 76 8.13 9.33 3.07
N ILE A 77 7.30 10.35 2.86
CA ILE A 77 7.65 11.54 2.07
C ILE A 77 8.84 12.26 2.72
N CYS A 78 8.81 12.47 4.03
CA CYS A 78 9.91 13.11 4.77
C CYS A 78 11.22 12.32 4.73
N ASN A 79 11.17 11.01 4.48
CA ASN A 79 12.34 10.13 4.40
C ASN A 79 12.83 9.89 2.96
N CYS A 80 12.30 10.61 1.97
CA CYS A 80 12.79 10.55 0.60
C CYS A 80 13.99 11.48 0.41
N THR A 81 14.92 11.06 -0.44
CA THR A 81 16.13 11.80 -0.80
C THR A 81 16.27 11.83 -2.32
N ALA A 82 16.93 12.86 -2.85
CA ALA A 82 17.19 12.95 -4.29
C ALA A 82 18.27 11.92 -4.71
N PRO A 83 18.14 11.28 -5.89
CA PRO A 83 17.03 11.35 -6.83
C PRO A 83 15.78 10.58 -6.34
N LEU A 84 14.59 11.13 -6.58
CA LEU A 84 13.33 10.61 -6.05
C LEU A 84 12.95 9.25 -6.68
N HIS A 85 12.65 8.25 -5.84
CA HIS A 85 12.25 6.93 -6.29
C HIS A 85 10.94 6.97 -7.13
N PRO A 86 10.88 6.28 -8.28
CA PRO A 86 9.78 6.43 -9.27
C PRO A 86 8.39 6.04 -8.75
N VAL A 87 8.32 5.21 -7.70
CA VAL A 87 7.04 4.84 -7.06
C VAL A 87 6.41 5.98 -6.25
N MET A 88 7.19 6.97 -5.81
CA MET A 88 6.69 8.00 -4.89
C MET A 88 5.66 8.93 -5.53
N PRO A 89 5.86 9.46 -6.75
CA PRO A 89 4.82 10.24 -7.43
C PRO A 89 3.52 9.46 -7.62
N ALA A 90 3.62 8.20 -8.07
CA ALA A 90 2.45 7.32 -8.24
C ALA A 90 1.72 7.04 -6.92
N LEU A 91 2.46 6.85 -5.82
CA LEU A 91 1.88 6.68 -4.49
C LEU A 91 1.05 7.90 -4.07
N VAL A 92 1.60 9.10 -4.24
CA VAL A 92 0.92 10.35 -3.87
C VAL A 92 -0.34 10.53 -4.71
N GLU A 93 -0.27 10.29 -6.01
CA GLU A 93 -1.43 10.37 -6.91
C GLU A 93 -2.56 9.44 -6.46
N VAL A 94 -2.27 8.16 -6.19
CA VAL A 94 -3.28 7.20 -5.72
C VAL A 94 -3.82 7.60 -4.35
N TYR A 95 -2.97 8.11 -3.45
CA TYR A 95 -3.41 8.60 -2.14
C TYR A 95 -4.38 9.78 -2.27
N VAL A 96 -4.07 10.77 -3.09
CA VAL A 96 -4.95 11.93 -3.35
C VAL A 96 -6.28 11.47 -3.96
N ASN A 97 -6.23 10.57 -4.94
CA ASN A 97 -7.44 9.98 -5.53
C ASN A 97 -8.29 9.24 -4.49
N SER A 98 -7.66 8.58 -3.51
CA SER A 98 -8.38 7.90 -2.42
C SER A 98 -9.09 8.86 -1.45
N ILE A 99 -8.67 10.13 -1.40
CA ILE A 99 -9.33 11.19 -0.64
C ILE A 99 -10.47 11.80 -1.47
N LEU A 100 -10.24 12.04 -2.77
CA LEU A 100 -11.20 12.75 -3.62
C LEU A 100 -12.38 11.88 -4.09
N VAL A 101 -12.18 10.58 -4.28
CA VAL A 101 -13.23 9.70 -4.82
C VAL A 101 -14.21 9.28 -3.73
N ILE A 102 -15.39 9.90 -3.76
CA ILE A 102 -16.54 9.60 -2.89
C ILE A 102 -17.16 8.26 -3.30
N ASN A 103 -17.45 7.41 -2.31
CA ASN A 103 -18.25 6.20 -2.55
C ASN A 103 -19.71 6.64 -2.81
N ASN A 104 -20.26 6.31 -3.97
CA ASN A 104 -21.65 6.62 -4.38
C ASN A 104 -22.76 6.00 -3.47
N LYS A 105 -22.39 5.43 -2.31
CA LYS A 105 -23.30 4.86 -1.32
C LYS A 105 -23.22 5.66 -0.02
N GLY A 106 -23.83 6.84 -0.02
CA GLY A 106 -24.52 7.48 1.13
C GLY A 106 -23.79 7.80 2.44
N THR A 107 -22.60 7.27 2.71
CA THR A 107 -21.86 7.53 3.96
C THR A 107 -20.55 8.24 3.66
N ASN A 108 -20.58 9.56 3.82
CA ASN A 108 -19.42 10.46 3.76
C ASN A 108 -18.45 10.21 4.92
N GLU A 109 -17.71 9.10 4.90
CA GLU A 109 -16.56 8.92 5.78
C GLU A 109 -15.27 8.91 4.95
N TYR A 110 -14.73 10.10 4.69
CA TYR A 110 -13.34 10.24 4.23
C TYR A 110 -12.41 9.73 5.33
N PHE A 111 -11.95 8.49 5.21
CA PHE A 111 -11.04 7.91 6.19
C PHE A 111 -9.60 8.42 6.02
N ASN A 112 -9.19 8.65 4.76
CA ASN A 112 -7.95 9.34 4.45
C ASN A 112 -8.18 10.84 4.54
N LYS A 113 -7.32 11.52 5.29
CA LYS A 113 -7.41 12.97 5.50
C LYS A 113 -6.28 13.68 4.76
N PRO A 114 -6.48 14.93 4.33
CA PRO A 114 -5.39 15.78 3.87
C PRO A 114 -4.23 15.78 4.86
N ILE A 115 -3.02 15.79 4.32
CA ILE A 115 -1.80 16.02 5.09
C ILE A 115 -1.78 17.52 5.41
N ALA A 116 -1.68 17.85 6.69
CA ALA A 116 -1.40 19.19 7.16
C ALA A 116 0.02 19.15 7.74
N GLU A 117 0.84 20.14 7.39
CA GLU A 117 2.22 20.27 7.86
C GLU A 117 2.31 20.49 9.37
#